data_AF-A0A8J7NF08-F1
#
_entry.id   AF-A0A8J7NF08-F1
#
_cell.length_a   1.000
_cell.length_b   1.000
_cell.length_c   1.000
_cell.angle_alpha   90.00
_cell.angle_beta   90.00
_cell.angle_gamma   90.00
#
_symmetry.space_group_name_H-M   'P 1'
#
loop_
_entity.id
_entity.type
_entity.pdbx_description
1 polymer ?
#
loop_
_entity_poly.entity_id
_entity_poly.type
_entity_poly.pdbx_seq_one_letter_code
_entity_poly.pdbx_strand_id
1 'polypeptide(L)'
;MPEEKRSIHKIFSDWIIPWARNEKTPDIPFEGCIPEFTRVFGLTTEEFSYDSFIVQNQPQEGWTLGKIEFPEYFDGWFSFYLPKEWGKITREGSHAVVGTNERIYQSIFLMKTGSWAESMKDFLEKNEVISFAYYPLWRDKYQQWLFVTHPEKDGAFWLWHVNGTRDYIILQKGDASDKPTLVMQLTSLLNSLPWWGWIEAGRKKLGD
;
A
#
# COMPACT_ATOMS: atom_id res chain seq x y z
N MET A 1 -12.91 23.61 8.45
CA MET A 1 -11.79 22.69 8.25
C MET A 1 -10.60 23.50 7.77
N PRO A 2 -9.39 23.36 8.33
CA PRO A 2 -8.22 24.14 7.92
C PRO A 2 -7.89 23.90 6.43
N GLU A 3 -7.45 24.94 5.71
CA GLU A 3 -7.17 24.91 4.26
C GLU A 3 -6.15 23.84 3.84
N GLU A 4 -5.17 23.55 4.69
CA GLU A 4 -4.10 22.58 4.43
C GLU A 4 -4.61 21.12 4.39
N LYS A 5 -5.64 20.77 5.17
CA LYS A 5 -6.22 19.41 5.13
C LYS A 5 -7.00 19.16 3.84
N ARG A 6 -7.68 20.20 3.35
CA ARG A 6 -8.37 20.17 2.05
C ARG A 6 -7.39 20.02 0.88
N SER A 7 -6.12 20.36 1.04
CA SER A 7 -5.16 20.27 -0.05
C SER A 7 -4.65 18.84 -0.24
N ILE A 8 -4.21 18.13 0.81
CA ILE A 8 -3.62 16.78 0.69
C ILE A 8 -4.61 15.75 0.16
N HIS A 9 -5.80 15.66 0.77
CA HIS A 9 -6.83 14.72 0.32
C HIS A 9 -7.26 15.00 -1.13
N LYS A 10 -7.38 16.29 -1.50
CA LYS A 10 -7.71 16.68 -2.87
C LYS A 10 -6.59 16.33 -3.85
N ILE A 11 -5.34 16.64 -3.52
CA ILE A 11 -4.18 16.30 -4.35
C ILE A 11 -4.15 14.79 -4.60
N PHE A 12 -4.29 13.98 -3.56
CA PHE A 12 -4.35 12.53 -3.70
C PHE A 12 -5.51 12.09 -4.61
N SER A 13 -6.72 12.59 -4.35
CA SER A 13 -7.93 12.24 -5.10
C SER A 13 -7.84 12.61 -6.59
N ASP A 14 -7.26 13.78 -6.89
CA ASP A 14 -7.05 14.29 -8.25
C ASP A 14 -6.04 13.42 -9.05
N TRP A 15 -5.30 12.52 -8.38
CA TRP A 15 -4.36 11.59 -9.02
C TRP A 15 -4.79 10.13 -8.98
N ILE A 16 -5.21 9.61 -7.81
CA ILE A 16 -5.44 8.17 -7.63
C ILE A 16 -6.60 7.65 -8.50
N ILE A 17 -7.65 8.45 -8.69
CA ILE A 17 -8.82 8.04 -9.47
C ILE A 17 -8.49 8.02 -10.97
N PRO A 18 -7.92 9.09 -11.57
CA PRO A 18 -7.42 9.02 -12.95
C PRO A 18 -6.39 7.91 -13.17
N TRP A 19 -5.50 7.68 -12.20
CA TRP A 19 -4.54 6.58 -12.24
C TRP A 19 -5.24 5.21 -12.30
N ALA A 20 -6.19 4.96 -11.40
CA ALA A 20 -6.94 3.72 -11.36
C ALA A 20 -7.76 3.48 -12.64
N ARG A 21 -8.13 4.55 -13.35
CA ARG A 21 -8.81 4.50 -14.65
C ARG A 21 -7.86 4.41 -15.85
N ASN A 22 -6.55 4.36 -15.61
CA ASN A 22 -5.50 4.39 -16.62
C ASN A 22 -5.56 5.66 -17.51
N GLU A 23 -6.05 6.77 -16.96
CA GLU A 23 -6.18 8.05 -17.66
C GLU A 23 -4.93 8.92 -17.49
N LYS A 24 -4.27 8.83 -16.33
CA LYS A 24 -3.14 9.68 -15.96
C LYS A 24 -2.23 8.98 -14.97
N THR A 25 -0.92 9.12 -15.16
CA THR A 25 0.10 8.63 -14.23
C THR A 25 1.10 9.76 -13.92
N PRO A 26 1.49 9.99 -12.66
CA PRO A 26 2.60 10.88 -12.32
C PRO A 26 3.93 10.32 -12.82
N ASP A 27 4.81 11.17 -13.37
CA ASP A 27 6.09 10.73 -13.95
C ASP A 27 7.23 10.59 -12.93
N ILE A 28 7.11 11.26 -11.79
CA ILE A 28 8.13 11.31 -10.73
C ILE A 28 7.53 10.91 -9.38
N PRO A 29 8.35 10.40 -8.45
CA PRO A 29 7.91 10.22 -7.07
C PRO A 29 7.44 11.54 -6.46
N PHE A 30 6.41 11.48 -5.64
CA PHE A 30 5.97 12.60 -4.82
C PHE A 30 5.20 12.09 -3.62
N GLU A 31 5.23 12.88 -2.55
CA GLU A 31 4.58 12.59 -1.30
C GLU A 31 3.94 13.86 -0.73
N GLY A 32 2.97 13.68 0.15
CA GLY A 32 2.29 14.78 0.81
C GLY A 32 1.68 14.32 2.12
N CYS A 33 1.79 15.14 3.15
CA CYS A 33 1.28 14.84 4.48
C CYS A 33 0.80 16.10 5.19
N ILE A 34 -0.14 15.95 6.12
CA ILE A 34 -0.56 17.03 7.01
C ILE A 34 0.35 17.08 8.26
N PRO A 35 0.53 18.25 8.89
CA PRO A 35 1.36 18.39 10.10
C PRO A 35 0.92 17.50 11.29
N GLU A 36 -0.36 17.16 11.40
CA GLU A 36 -0.84 16.19 12.40
C GLU A 36 -0.19 14.82 12.26
N PHE A 37 0.02 14.36 11.02
CA PHE A 37 0.60 13.04 10.76
C PHE A 37 2.09 13.02 11.12
N THR A 38 2.86 14.04 10.71
CA THR A 38 4.30 14.10 10.96
C THR A 38 4.64 14.27 12.44
N ARG A 39 3.77 14.95 13.20
CA ARG A 39 3.90 15.09 14.65
C ARG A 39 3.89 13.76 15.41
N VAL A 40 3.26 12.72 14.87
CA VAL A 40 3.35 11.35 15.43
C VAL A 40 4.81 10.88 15.47
N PHE A 41 5.61 11.29 14.49
CA PHE A 41 7.02 10.95 14.39
C PHE A 41 7.94 11.91 15.15
N GLY A 42 7.43 13.08 15.54
CA GLY A 42 8.22 14.16 16.12
C GLY A 42 8.97 14.98 15.06
N LEU A 43 8.43 15.06 13.85
CA LEU A 43 9.04 15.71 12.67
C LEU A 43 8.12 16.82 12.12
N THR A 44 8.71 17.77 11.40
CA THR A 44 7.94 18.69 10.54
C THR A 44 7.53 18.03 9.21
N THR A 45 6.70 18.71 8.43
CA THR A 45 6.30 18.30 7.07
C THR A 45 7.46 18.25 6.10
N GLU A 46 8.48 19.09 6.30
CA GLU A 46 9.68 19.18 5.46
C GLU A 46 10.71 18.11 5.80
N GLU A 47 10.72 17.62 7.04
CA GLU A 47 11.63 16.59 7.52
C GLU A 47 11.09 15.17 7.28
N PHE A 48 9.76 15.01 7.24
CA PHE A 48 9.14 13.71 7.03
C PHE A 48 9.26 13.27 5.57
N SER A 49 9.72 12.03 5.37
CA SER A 49 9.67 11.36 4.08
C SER A 49 9.42 9.87 4.27
N TYR A 50 8.61 9.28 3.38
CA TYR A 50 8.36 7.85 3.38
C TYR A 50 9.61 7.02 3.07
N ASP A 51 10.62 7.62 2.42
CA ASP A 51 11.90 6.97 2.14
C ASP A 51 12.63 6.54 3.43
N SER A 52 12.35 7.18 4.56
CA SER A 52 12.90 6.80 5.87
C SER A 52 12.49 5.40 6.35
N PHE A 53 11.44 4.82 5.76
CA PHE A 53 10.95 3.47 6.08
C PHE A 53 11.38 2.41 5.04
N ILE A 54 12.07 2.81 3.97
CA ILE A 54 12.57 1.91 2.94
C ILE A 54 13.86 1.24 3.42
N VAL A 55 13.89 -0.07 3.35
CA VAL A 55 15.02 -0.90 3.75
C VAL A 55 15.80 -1.32 2.50
N GLN A 56 17.06 -0.92 2.41
CA GLN A 56 17.93 -1.30 1.29
C GLN A 56 18.51 -2.70 1.52
N ASN A 57 18.35 -3.59 0.53
CA ASN A 57 19.00 -4.90 0.40
C ASN A 57 18.78 -5.92 1.53
N GLN A 58 18.11 -7.02 1.18
CA GLN A 58 17.77 -8.20 2.00
C GLN A 58 16.93 -7.92 3.25
N PRO A 59 16.14 -8.92 3.73
CA PRO A 59 15.42 -8.76 4.98
C PRO A 59 16.35 -8.55 6.17
N GLN A 60 16.14 -7.45 6.89
CA GLN A 60 16.71 -7.23 8.22
C GLN A 60 16.35 -8.36 9.19
N GLU A 61 17.14 -8.46 10.27
CA GLU A 61 16.81 -9.34 11.40
C GLU A 61 15.42 -9.04 11.93
N GLY A 62 14.64 -10.09 12.24
CA GLY A 62 13.24 -9.97 12.64
C GLY A 62 12.23 -9.89 11.48
N TRP A 63 12.68 -9.81 10.23
CA TRP A 63 11.81 -9.71 9.04
C TRP A 63 11.94 -10.91 8.10
N THR A 64 10.93 -11.13 7.27
CA THR A 64 10.90 -12.19 6.25
C THR A 64 10.17 -11.73 4.99
N LEU A 65 10.35 -12.47 3.90
CA LEU A 65 9.54 -12.35 2.70
C LEU A 65 8.47 -13.44 2.71
N GLY A 66 7.26 -13.06 3.11
CA GLY A 66 6.08 -13.90 3.00
C GLY A 66 5.66 -14.04 1.54
N LYS A 67 5.27 -15.25 1.12
CA LYS A 67 4.87 -15.52 -0.26
C LYS A 67 3.41 -15.93 -0.33
N ILE A 68 2.69 -15.39 -1.31
CA ILE A 68 1.28 -15.70 -1.58
C ILE A 68 1.13 -16.03 -3.05
N GLU A 69 0.47 -17.13 -3.37
CA GLU A 69 0.04 -17.44 -4.74
C GLU A 69 -1.44 -17.12 -4.90
N PHE A 70 -1.80 -16.65 -6.10
CA PHE A 70 -3.18 -16.51 -6.53
C PHE A 70 -3.37 -17.35 -7.82
N PRO A 71 -3.28 -18.68 -7.73
CA PRO A 71 -3.18 -19.57 -8.89
C PRO A 71 -4.40 -19.50 -9.81
N GLU A 72 -5.55 -19.05 -9.29
CA GLU A 72 -6.76 -18.83 -10.09
C GLU A 72 -6.64 -17.63 -11.04
N TYR A 73 -5.61 -16.78 -10.85
CA TYR A 73 -5.40 -15.53 -11.56
C TYR A 73 -4.03 -15.42 -12.23
N PHE A 74 -2.98 -15.86 -11.52
CA PHE A 74 -1.58 -15.71 -11.92
C PHE A 74 -0.77 -16.96 -11.52
N ASP A 75 0.13 -17.37 -12.40
CA ASP A 75 1.17 -18.34 -12.07
C ASP A 75 2.34 -17.59 -11.41
N GLY A 76 2.67 -17.91 -10.15
CA GLY A 76 3.82 -17.34 -9.45
C GLY A 76 3.50 -16.79 -8.04
N TRP A 77 4.54 -16.29 -7.37
CA TRP A 77 4.47 -15.84 -5.98
C TRP A 77 4.55 -14.32 -5.86
N PHE A 78 3.60 -13.75 -5.10
CA PHE A 78 3.65 -12.37 -4.64
C PHE A 78 4.40 -12.32 -3.31
N SER A 79 5.47 -11.53 -3.25
CA SER A 79 6.33 -11.43 -2.07
C SER A 79 6.02 -10.18 -1.23
N PHE A 80 5.83 -10.37 0.06
CA PHE A 80 5.46 -9.34 1.03
C PHE A 80 6.50 -9.26 2.14
N TYR A 81 6.92 -8.05 2.48
CA TYR A 81 7.90 -7.83 3.54
C TYR A 81 7.18 -7.77 4.88
N LEU A 82 7.40 -8.78 5.73
CA LEU A 82 6.60 -8.99 6.93
C LEU A 82 7.51 -9.20 8.15
N PRO A 83 7.16 -8.65 9.33
CA PRO A 83 7.73 -9.07 10.59
C PRO A 83 7.51 -10.56 10.81
N LYS A 84 8.54 -11.28 11.27
CA LYS A 84 8.44 -12.72 11.57
C LYS A 84 7.39 -13.03 12.64
N GLU A 85 7.18 -12.09 13.56
CA GLU A 85 6.20 -12.20 14.65
C GLU A 85 4.74 -12.08 14.22
N TRP A 86 4.47 -11.47 13.05
CA TRP A 86 3.09 -11.39 12.53
C TRP A 86 2.55 -12.73 12.09
N GLY A 87 3.34 -13.80 12.18
CA GLY A 87 2.84 -15.15 12.14
C GLY A 87 2.53 -15.65 10.73
N LYS A 88 1.32 -16.15 10.55
CA LYS A 88 0.92 -17.00 9.42
C LYS A 88 0.15 -16.19 8.38
N ILE A 89 0.36 -16.53 7.12
CA ILE A 89 -0.48 -16.06 6.02
C ILE A 89 -1.57 -17.10 5.75
N THR A 90 -2.82 -16.67 5.71
CA THR A 90 -3.96 -17.50 5.31
C THR A 90 -4.68 -16.86 4.13
N ARG A 91 -4.98 -17.64 3.09
CA ARG A 91 -5.61 -17.16 1.86
C ARG A 91 -6.93 -17.88 1.61
N GLU A 92 -7.92 -17.11 1.18
CA GLU A 92 -9.18 -17.58 0.63
C GLU A 92 -9.51 -16.80 -0.65
N GLY A 93 -9.43 -17.48 -1.80
CA GLY A 93 -9.65 -16.85 -3.10
C GLY A 93 -8.69 -15.68 -3.35
N SER A 94 -9.22 -14.50 -3.67
CA SER A 94 -8.43 -13.30 -3.94
C SER A 94 -8.08 -12.48 -2.68
N HIS A 95 -8.39 -12.99 -1.49
CA HIS A 95 -8.10 -12.34 -0.22
C HIS A 95 -7.13 -13.18 0.61
N ALA A 96 -6.15 -12.53 1.22
CA ALA A 96 -5.27 -13.13 2.20
C ALA A 96 -5.18 -12.24 3.45
N VAL A 97 -4.96 -12.85 4.60
CA VAL A 97 -4.72 -12.17 5.86
C VAL A 97 -3.35 -12.57 6.41
N VAL A 98 -2.66 -11.59 6.98
CA VAL A 98 -1.40 -11.77 7.70
C VAL A 98 -1.65 -11.46 9.17
N GLY A 99 -1.39 -12.45 10.02
CA GLY A 99 -1.75 -12.34 11.43
C GLY A 99 -1.29 -13.51 12.28
N THR A 100 -1.45 -13.33 13.58
CA THR A 100 -1.44 -14.43 14.54
C THR A 100 -2.84 -15.03 14.64
N ASN A 101 -3.01 -16.05 15.47
CA ASN A 101 -4.34 -16.58 15.79
C ASN A 101 -5.22 -15.58 16.55
N GLU A 102 -4.62 -14.54 17.13
CA GLU A 102 -5.30 -13.57 17.99
C GLU A 102 -5.56 -12.23 17.31
N ARG A 103 -4.75 -11.89 16.28
CA ARG A 103 -4.79 -10.58 15.63
C ARG A 103 -4.43 -10.66 14.16
N ILE A 104 -5.23 -9.98 13.33
CA ILE A 104 -4.89 -9.66 11.94
C ILE A 104 -4.13 -8.34 11.93
N TYR A 105 -2.95 -8.32 11.29
CA TYR A 105 -2.16 -7.10 11.09
C TYR A 105 -2.38 -6.51 9.71
N GLN A 106 -2.54 -7.34 8.69
CA GLN A 106 -2.80 -6.89 7.32
C GLN A 106 -3.81 -7.77 6.60
N SER A 107 -4.64 -7.13 5.78
CA SER A 107 -5.46 -7.78 4.75
C SER A 107 -4.89 -7.45 3.38
N ILE A 108 -4.82 -8.44 2.50
CA ILE A 108 -4.22 -8.36 1.17
C ILE A 108 -5.24 -8.84 0.15
N PHE A 109 -5.58 -8.00 -0.82
CA PHE A 109 -6.57 -8.28 -1.85
C PHE A 109 -5.95 -8.21 -3.23
N LEU A 110 -6.22 -9.20 -4.06
CA LEU A 110 -6.02 -9.14 -5.50
C LEU A 110 -7.32 -8.73 -6.17
N MET A 111 -7.31 -7.64 -6.94
CA MET A 111 -8.51 -7.07 -7.55
C MET A 111 -8.24 -6.57 -8.96
N LYS A 112 -9.30 -6.50 -9.79
CA LYS A 112 -9.22 -5.79 -11.07
C LYS A 112 -9.19 -4.28 -10.84
N THR A 113 -8.29 -3.57 -11.51
CA THR A 113 -8.07 -2.13 -11.32
C THR A 113 -9.35 -1.32 -11.54
N GLY A 114 -10.11 -1.63 -12.61
CA GLY A 114 -11.36 -0.90 -12.91
C GLY A 114 -12.46 -1.07 -11.85
N SER A 115 -12.61 -2.26 -11.26
CA SER A 115 -13.58 -2.49 -10.17
C SER A 115 -13.19 -1.74 -8.90
N TRP A 116 -11.88 -1.67 -8.62
CA TRP A 116 -11.37 -0.92 -7.47
C TRP A 116 -11.50 0.59 -7.64
N ALA A 117 -11.30 1.13 -8.86
CA ALA A 117 -11.45 2.55 -9.15
C ALA A 117 -12.82 3.10 -8.74
N GLU A 118 -13.90 2.36 -9.04
CA GLU A 118 -15.26 2.75 -8.66
C GLU A 118 -15.47 2.72 -7.14
N SER A 119 -14.96 1.69 -6.46
CA SER A 119 -15.04 1.61 -4.99
C SER A 119 -14.18 2.67 -4.29
N MET A 120 -13.07 3.07 -4.89
CA MET A 120 -12.16 4.08 -4.33
C MET A 120 -12.81 5.45 -4.30
N LYS A 121 -13.63 5.79 -5.29
CA LYS A 121 -14.38 7.05 -5.30
C LYS A 121 -15.30 7.14 -4.07
N ASP A 122 -16.14 6.13 -3.86
CA ASP A 122 -17.05 6.07 -2.72
C ASP A 122 -16.30 6.02 -1.38
N PHE A 123 -15.12 5.40 -1.36
CA PHE A 123 -14.25 5.36 -0.20
C PHE A 123 -13.73 6.76 0.18
N LEU A 124 -13.27 7.55 -0.80
CA LEU A 124 -12.73 8.89 -0.58
C LEU A 124 -13.79 9.90 -0.16
N GLU A 125 -15.06 9.69 -0.55
CA GLU A 125 -16.18 10.49 -0.04
C GLU A 125 -16.43 10.30 1.46
N LYS A 126 -15.96 9.19 2.04
CA LYS A 126 -16.21 8.80 3.44
C LYS A 126 -14.96 8.83 4.32
N ASN A 127 -13.77 8.89 3.72
CA ASN A 127 -12.50 8.77 4.42
C ASN A 127 -11.55 9.86 3.96
N GLU A 128 -11.06 10.65 4.91
CA GLU A 128 -10.05 11.67 4.64
C GLU A 128 -8.66 11.05 4.55
N VAL A 129 -7.92 11.44 3.51
CA VAL A 129 -6.52 11.06 3.31
C VAL A 129 -5.65 12.14 3.93
N ILE A 130 -4.84 11.74 4.90
CA ILE A 130 -4.01 12.64 5.69
C ILE A 130 -2.54 12.61 5.28
N SER A 131 -2.14 11.55 4.58
CA SER A 131 -0.78 11.39 4.06
C SER A 131 -0.77 10.40 2.90
N PHE A 132 0.11 10.60 1.93
CA PHE A 132 0.31 9.67 0.83
C PHE A 132 1.74 9.76 0.27
N ALA A 133 2.14 8.70 -0.43
CA ALA A 133 3.32 8.63 -1.27
C ALA A 133 3.00 7.90 -2.57
N TYR A 134 3.70 8.30 -3.63
CA TYR A 134 3.68 7.66 -4.93
C TYR A 134 5.09 7.36 -5.41
N TYR A 135 5.30 6.14 -5.92
CA TYR A 135 6.56 5.71 -6.52
C TYR A 135 6.32 5.05 -7.90
N PRO A 136 6.88 5.60 -8.99
CA PRO A 136 6.87 5.01 -10.33
C PRO A 136 7.98 3.95 -10.47
N LEU A 137 7.91 2.88 -9.66
CA LEU A 137 8.98 1.88 -9.51
C LEU A 137 9.42 1.23 -10.83
N TRP A 138 8.52 0.98 -11.77
CA TRP A 138 8.87 0.60 -13.15
C TRP A 138 8.05 1.36 -14.18
N ARG A 139 8.27 2.68 -14.24
CA ARG A 139 7.60 3.59 -15.18
C ARG A 139 6.08 3.35 -15.24
N ASP A 140 5.54 3.15 -16.42
CA ASP A 140 4.12 2.88 -16.71
C ASP A 140 3.66 1.47 -16.33
N LYS A 141 4.59 0.54 -16.05
CA LYS A 141 4.29 -0.89 -15.88
C LYS A 141 4.03 -1.32 -14.45
N TYR A 142 4.68 -0.66 -13.49
CA TYR A 142 4.54 -0.98 -12.08
C TYR A 142 4.59 0.29 -11.25
N GLN A 143 3.49 0.54 -10.54
CA GLN A 143 3.29 1.76 -9.79
C GLN A 143 2.85 1.42 -8.37
N GLN A 144 3.34 2.20 -7.43
CA GLN A 144 3.11 2.02 -6.00
C GLN A 144 2.46 3.29 -5.43
N TRP A 145 1.33 3.11 -4.77
CA TRP A 145 0.68 4.13 -3.97
C TRP A 145 0.65 3.68 -2.53
N LEU A 146 1.00 4.56 -1.61
CA LEU A 146 0.71 4.39 -0.20
C LEU A 146 -0.11 5.58 0.27
N PHE A 147 -1.17 5.34 1.03
CA PHE A 147 -1.93 6.42 1.64
C PHE A 147 -2.43 6.03 3.02
N VAL A 148 -2.59 7.05 3.86
CA VAL A 148 -3.01 6.93 5.24
C VAL A 148 -4.31 7.72 5.40
N THR A 149 -5.31 7.06 5.98
CA THR A 149 -6.57 7.70 6.37
C THR A 149 -6.72 7.65 7.88
N HIS A 150 -7.43 8.63 8.43
CA HIS A 150 -7.82 8.64 9.83
C HIS A 150 -9.32 8.36 9.95
N PRO A 151 -9.77 7.13 10.26
CA PRO A 151 -11.15 6.91 10.66
C PRO A 151 -11.46 7.82 11.87
N GLU A 152 -12.49 8.66 11.76
CA GLU A 152 -12.79 9.74 12.73
C GLU A 152 -13.10 9.25 14.17
N LYS A 153 -13.15 7.93 14.43
CA LYS A 153 -13.77 7.39 15.65
C LYS A 153 -12.82 6.77 16.68
N ASP A 154 -11.66 6.23 16.29
CA ASP A 154 -10.90 5.34 17.20
C ASP A 154 -9.41 5.73 17.39
N GLY A 155 -8.97 6.86 16.80
CA GLY A 155 -7.57 7.30 16.90
C GLY A 155 -6.55 6.40 16.18
N ALA A 156 -7.02 5.36 15.47
CA ALA A 156 -6.20 4.47 14.66
C ALA A 156 -5.98 5.05 13.26
N PHE A 157 -4.81 4.79 12.70
CA PHE A 157 -4.48 5.02 11.30
C PHE A 157 -4.80 3.76 10.48
N TRP A 158 -5.46 3.96 9.34
CA TRP A 158 -5.54 2.93 8.31
C TRP A 158 -4.53 3.25 7.23
N LEU A 159 -3.67 2.27 6.96
CA LEU A 159 -2.64 2.33 5.95
C LEU A 159 -3.06 1.47 4.78
N TRP A 160 -2.96 2.04 3.59
CA TRP A 160 -3.32 1.39 2.36
C TRP A 160 -2.14 1.43 1.41
N HIS A 161 -1.82 0.30 0.83
CA HIS A 161 -0.73 0.15 -0.12
C HIS A 161 -1.27 -0.52 -1.37
N VAL A 162 -1.14 0.17 -2.51
CA VAL A 162 -1.65 -0.25 -3.79
C VAL A 162 -0.46 -0.46 -4.71
N ASN A 163 -0.25 -1.71 -5.11
CA ASN A 163 0.67 -2.04 -6.17
C ASN A 163 -0.16 -2.36 -7.39
N GLY A 164 0.06 -1.68 -8.50
CA GLY A 164 -0.82 -1.74 -9.67
C GLY A 164 -0.10 -2.01 -10.99
N THR A 165 -0.70 -2.89 -11.80
CA THR A 165 -0.58 -2.86 -13.26
C THR A 165 -1.84 -2.21 -13.83
N ARG A 166 -1.91 -2.13 -15.17
CA ARG A 166 -3.09 -1.67 -15.90
C ARG A 166 -4.39 -2.41 -15.52
N ASP A 167 -4.32 -3.73 -15.34
CA ASP A 167 -5.52 -4.59 -15.26
C ASP A 167 -5.81 -5.10 -13.85
N TYR A 168 -4.77 -5.29 -13.04
CA TYR A 168 -4.86 -5.81 -11.68
C TYR A 168 -4.04 -4.99 -10.69
N ILE A 169 -4.53 -4.96 -9.46
CA ILE A 169 -3.84 -4.40 -8.30
C ILE A 169 -3.73 -5.43 -7.17
N ILE A 170 -2.67 -5.30 -6.38
CA ILE A 170 -2.57 -5.83 -5.03
C ILE A 170 -2.81 -4.67 -4.07
N LEU A 171 -3.88 -4.77 -3.29
CA LEU A 171 -4.23 -3.83 -2.23
C LEU A 171 -3.90 -4.44 -0.87
N GLN A 172 -2.99 -3.85 -0.11
CA GLN A 172 -2.75 -4.20 1.29
C GLN A 172 -3.38 -3.13 2.18
N LYS A 173 -4.09 -3.55 3.22
CA LYS A 173 -4.61 -2.70 4.29
C LYS A 173 -3.97 -3.11 5.60
N GLY A 174 -3.36 -2.16 6.31
CA GLY A 174 -2.85 -2.34 7.67
C GLY A 174 -3.49 -1.34 8.61
N ASP A 175 -3.54 -1.70 9.90
CA ASP A 175 -4.07 -0.85 10.97
C ASP A 175 -2.97 -0.55 11.99
N ALA A 176 -2.89 0.70 12.46
CA ALA A 176 -1.94 1.12 13.47
C ALA A 176 -2.58 2.09 14.48
N SER A 177 -2.48 1.78 15.77
CA SER A 177 -3.01 2.61 16.88
C SER A 177 -1.95 3.41 17.61
N ASP A 178 -0.67 3.18 17.31
CA ASP A 178 0.47 3.81 17.98
C ASP A 178 1.66 3.95 17.02
N LYS A 179 2.64 4.76 17.42
CA LYS A 179 3.85 5.03 16.62
C LYS A 179 4.62 3.75 16.27
N PRO A 180 4.92 2.82 17.20
CA PRO A 180 5.65 1.59 16.84
C PRO A 180 4.93 0.74 15.78
N THR A 181 3.61 0.53 15.94
CA THR A 181 2.81 -0.21 14.97
C THR A 181 2.74 0.53 13.63
N LEU A 182 2.64 1.86 13.66
CA LEU A 182 2.64 2.68 12.45
C LEU A 182 3.96 2.54 11.68
N VAL A 183 5.10 2.63 12.36
CA VAL A 183 6.43 2.41 11.76
C VAL A 183 6.51 1.01 11.17
N MET A 184 6.10 -0.01 11.92
CA MET A 184 6.15 -1.41 11.47
C MET A 184 5.27 -1.66 10.23
N GLN A 185 4.07 -1.08 10.19
CA GLN A 185 3.19 -1.13 9.03
C GLN A 185 3.80 -0.42 7.82
N LEU A 186 4.32 0.79 8.00
CA LEU A 186 4.97 1.54 6.91
C LEU A 186 6.15 0.79 6.32
N THR A 187 7.03 0.26 7.16
CA THR A 187 8.16 -0.57 6.73
C THR A 187 7.68 -1.83 6.02
N SER A 188 6.68 -2.54 6.54
CA SER A 188 6.12 -3.72 5.88
C SER A 188 5.56 -3.41 4.49
N LEU A 189 4.75 -2.37 4.38
CA LEU A 189 4.06 -2.00 3.16
C LEU A 189 5.06 -1.52 2.09
N LEU A 190 5.90 -0.52 2.41
CA LEU A 190 6.82 0.09 1.45
C LEU A 190 7.86 -0.87 0.88
N ASN A 191 8.21 -1.91 1.63
CA ASN A 191 9.21 -2.90 1.23
C ASN A 191 8.61 -4.20 0.68
N SER A 192 7.29 -4.30 0.63
CA SER A 192 6.63 -5.41 -0.05
C SER A 192 6.87 -5.31 -1.56
N LEU A 193 7.22 -6.43 -2.19
CA LEU A 193 7.61 -6.50 -3.60
C LEU A 193 6.70 -7.47 -4.38
N PRO A 194 5.39 -7.18 -4.49
CA PRO A 194 4.46 -8.10 -5.17
C PRO A 194 4.70 -8.19 -6.68
N TRP A 195 5.46 -7.26 -7.30
CA TRP A 195 5.77 -7.26 -8.74
C TRP A 195 6.41 -8.54 -9.28
N TRP A 196 7.14 -9.31 -8.46
CA TRP A 196 7.73 -10.58 -8.89
C TRP A 196 6.67 -11.57 -9.40
N GLY A 197 5.50 -11.63 -8.76
CA GLY A 197 4.40 -12.49 -9.18
C GLY A 197 3.87 -12.12 -10.57
N TRP A 198 3.89 -10.85 -10.94
CA TRP A 198 3.49 -10.39 -12.27
C TRP A 198 4.52 -10.69 -13.36
N ILE A 199 5.81 -10.63 -13.02
CA ILE A 199 6.87 -10.99 -13.97
C ILE A 199 6.88 -12.50 -14.24
N GLU A 200 6.74 -13.33 -13.22
CA GLU A 200 6.69 -14.78 -13.38
C GLU A 200 5.49 -15.20 -14.25
N ALA A 201 4.30 -14.66 -13.97
CA ALA A 201 3.10 -14.92 -14.77
C ALA A 201 3.25 -14.45 -16.24
N GLY A 202 3.93 -13.32 -16.46
CA GLY A 202 4.20 -12.77 -17.79
C GLY A 202 5.19 -13.61 -18.61
N ARG A 203 6.21 -14.20 -17.97
CA ARG A 203 7.22 -15.04 -18.64
C ARG A 203 6.62 -16.32 -19.21
N LYS A 204 5.73 -16.99 -18.48
CA LYS A 204 5.13 -18.25 -18.93
C LYS A 204 4.13 -18.08 -20.09
N LYS A 205 3.46 -16.92 -20.19
CA LYS A 205 2.63 -16.59 -21.37
C LYS A 205 3.43 -16.39 -22.66
N LEU A 206 4.75 -16.19 -22.56
CA LEU A 206 5.65 -15.98 -23.70
C LEU A 206 6.44 -17.25 -24.08
N GLY A 207 6.14 -18.42 -23.48
CA GLY A 207 6.78 -19.73 -23.71
C GLY A 207 8.07 -19.88 -22.90
N ASP A 208 8.38 -20.95 -22.17
CA ASP A 208 8.10 -22.41 -22.20
C ASP A 208 6.92 -23.00 -22.99
#